data_AF-A0A9D4J1U7-F1
#
_entry.id   AF-A0A9D4J1U7-F1
#
_cell.length_a   1.000
_cell.length_b   1.000
_cell.length_c   1.000
_cell.angle_alpha   90.00
_cell.angle_beta   90.00
_cell.angle_gamma   90.00
#
_symmetry.space_group_name_H-M   'P 1'
#
loop_
_entity.id
_entity.type
_entity.pdbx_description
1 polymer ?
#
loop_
_entity_poly.entity_id
_entity_poly.type
_entity_poly.pdbx_seq_one_letter_code
_entity_poly.pdbx_strand_id
1 'polypeptide(L)'
;MVKRTTRPLEEAQIHTTYESLMERLEDTMKMGEQNIKYLNRMYEKVLEEIVDARRQINEQLDQRQQNTERKLRDLHSTLKKSLEFVTKYCVQSSSMMKGYNIKEIHKTSPERSFIMYRKCLDQTDYADLFFRDATKNEDIAFHLNTDLEKFLRSSTDFGLIASQETVSHYLSDPNKVVSIMEKSQYDARITTDKYVSYITGICKSSNGDLLIADGANNCVKLLNRAYTMIEQIQLPTSPMSMCNMSPNEMAVSVCNDDSVNEIHFLRVKKGRMEKINRLQLNHRCYGIAIHKGDLFVTSGTAVYQYTMTGRQVKTLYEDKSKCRYAGNVLYLVCFATYIKSFH
;
A
#
# COMPACT_ATOMS: atom_id res chain seq x y z
N MET A 1 -25.10 40.02 71.89
CA MET A 1 -25.74 38.68 71.79
C MET A 1 -25.34 38.08 70.45
N VAL A 2 -24.35 37.20 70.45
CA VAL A 2 -23.80 36.62 69.22
C VAL A 2 -23.94 35.09 69.27
N LYS A 3 -24.53 34.58 68.18
CA LYS A 3 -24.41 33.23 67.61
C LYS A 3 -24.95 32.04 68.42
N ARG A 4 -26.13 31.61 67.99
CA ARG A 4 -26.63 30.23 67.85
C ARG A 4 -27.75 30.38 66.81
N THR A 5 -27.80 29.74 65.63
CA THR A 5 -27.57 28.34 65.27
C THR A 5 -27.63 28.25 63.73
N THR A 6 -26.51 28.07 63.02
CA THR A 6 -26.50 27.77 61.57
C THR A 6 -25.94 26.38 61.22
N ARG A 7 -25.31 25.69 62.18
CA ARG A 7 -24.70 24.35 61.99
C ARG A 7 -25.62 23.25 61.45
N PRO A 8 -26.90 23.12 61.88
CA PRO A 8 -27.73 21.97 61.47
C PRO A 8 -28.09 21.98 59.97
N LEU A 9 -28.17 23.18 59.37
CA LEU A 9 -28.56 23.34 57.97
C LEU A 9 -27.39 23.01 57.03
N GLU A 10 -26.17 23.39 57.43
CA GLU A 10 -24.93 23.08 56.71
C GLU A 10 -24.63 21.57 56.75
N GLU A 11 -24.85 20.91 57.89
CA GLU A 11 -24.67 19.45 58.03
C GLU A 11 -25.66 18.66 57.15
N ALA A 12 -26.92 19.09 57.07
CA ALA A 12 -27.91 18.44 56.20
C ALA A 12 -27.57 18.59 54.70
N GLN A 13 -27.09 19.77 54.28
CA GLN A 13 -26.67 20.00 52.89
C GLN A 13 -25.44 19.17 52.51
N ILE A 14 -24.49 19.01 53.42
CA ILE A 14 -23.31 18.15 53.21
C ILE A 14 -23.75 16.70 53.06
N HIS A 15 -24.68 16.22 53.89
CA HIS A 15 -25.20 14.85 53.80
C HIS A 15 -25.88 14.57 52.46
N THR A 16 -26.80 15.44 52.02
CA THR A 16 -27.48 15.28 50.71
C THR A 16 -26.50 15.32 49.54
N THR A 17 -25.48 16.18 49.61
CA THR A 17 -24.43 16.24 48.59
C THR A 17 -23.62 14.96 48.55
N TYR A 18 -23.27 14.41 49.72
CA TYR A 18 -22.54 13.15 49.84
C TYR A 18 -23.34 11.97 49.28
N GLU A 19 -24.63 11.84 49.62
CA GLU A 19 -25.50 10.78 49.09
C GLU A 19 -25.63 10.87 47.57
N SER A 20 -25.84 12.07 47.01
CA SER A 20 -25.90 12.27 45.56
C SER A 20 -24.58 11.93 44.86
N LEU A 21 -23.43 12.21 45.50
CA LEU A 21 -22.12 11.81 44.96
C LEU A 21 -21.93 10.30 44.99
N MET A 22 -22.36 9.62 46.05
CA MET A 22 -22.29 8.16 46.17
C MET A 22 -23.15 7.47 45.11
N GLU A 23 -24.39 7.92 44.90
CA GLU A 23 -25.28 7.39 43.86
C GLU A 23 -24.65 7.54 42.46
N ARG A 24 -24.11 8.73 42.15
CA ARG A 24 -23.42 8.97 40.87
C ARG A 24 -22.18 8.10 40.69
N LEU A 25 -21.47 7.81 41.78
CA LEU A 25 -20.29 6.94 41.74
C LEU A 25 -20.72 5.50 41.44
N GLU A 26 -21.77 5.00 42.09
CA GLU A 26 -22.32 3.66 41.85
C GLU A 26 -22.81 3.50 40.39
N ASP A 27 -23.54 4.49 39.87
CA ASP A 27 -23.97 4.49 38.47
C ASP A 27 -22.80 4.49 37.49
N THR A 28 -21.76 5.26 37.78
CA THR A 28 -20.54 5.31 36.97
C THR A 28 -19.81 3.96 37.00
N MET A 29 -19.73 3.32 38.16
CA MET A 29 -19.13 1.99 38.30
C MET A 29 -19.91 0.94 37.48
N LYS A 30 -21.25 0.94 37.58
CA LYS A 30 -22.11 0.04 36.82
C LYS A 30 -21.99 0.24 35.31
N MET A 31 -21.91 1.50 34.86
CA MET A 31 -21.66 1.83 33.45
C MET A 31 -20.28 1.34 32.99
N GLY A 32 -19.26 1.48 33.84
CA GLY A 32 -17.92 0.95 33.59
C GLY A 32 -17.91 -0.55 33.36
N GLU A 33 -18.59 -1.32 34.22
CA GLU A 33 -18.71 -2.77 34.05
C GLU A 33 -19.43 -3.17 32.75
N GLN A 34 -20.50 -2.46 32.40
CA GLN A 34 -21.22 -2.68 31.14
C GLN A 34 -20.33 -2.40 29.92
N ASN A 35 -19.55 -1.32 29.96
CA ASN A 35 -18.61 -0.97 28.89
C ASN A 35 -17.50 -2.03 28.74
N ILE A 36 -16.96 -2.55 29.84
CA ILE A 36 -15.97 -3.66 29.79
C ILE A 36 -16.59 -4.89 29.13
N LYS A 37 -17.81 -5.28 29.52
CA LYS A 37 -18.51 -6.42 28.90
C LYS A 37 -18.76 -6.20 27.42
N TYR A 38 -19.12 -4.99 27.01
CA TYR A 38 -19.30 -4.64 25.60
C TYR A 38 -17.99 -4.72 24.82
N LEU A 39 -16.91 -4.14 25.35
CA LEU A 39 -15.57 -4.20 24.73
C LEU A 39 -15.07 -5.63 24.56
N ASN A 40 -15.27 -6.49 25.56
CA ASN A 40 -14.88 -7.90 25.45
C ASN A 40 -15.63 -8.62 24.32
N ARG A 41 -16.95 -8.40 24.17
CA ARG A 41 -17.73 -8.96 23.06
C ARG A 41 -17.25 -8.45 21.70
N MET A 42 -16.93 -7.16 21.61
CA MET A 42 -16.38 -6.58 20.38
C MET A 42 -15.03 -7.18 20.03
N TYR A 43 -14.16 -7.36 21.02
CA TYR A 43 -12.86 -8.00 20.85
C TYR A 43 -12.99 -9.46 20.40
N GLU A 44 -13.86 -10.25 21.05
CA GLU A 44 -14.15 -11.64 20.65
C GLU A 44 -14.63 -11.72 19.21
N LYS A 45 -15.55 -10.83 18.81
CA LYS A 45 -16.05 -10.77 17.43
C LYS A 45 -14.93 -10.49 16.42
N VAL A 46 -14.03 -9.55 16.71
CA VAL A 46 -12.88 -9.26 15.82
C VAL A 46 -11.96 -10.47 15.71
N LEU A 47 -11.75 -11.21 16.80
CA LEU A 47 -10.97 -12.45 16.74
C LEU A 47 -11.64 -13.51 15.86
N GLU A 48 -12.96 -13.67 15.94
CA GLU A 48 -13.73 -14.57 15.07
C GLU A 48 -13.59 -14.17 13.59
N GLU A 49 -13.69 -12.89 13.27
CA GLU A 49 -13.51 -12.37 11.91
C GLU A 49 -12.10 -12.64 11.36
N ILE A 50 -11.06 -12.54 12.20
CA ILE A 50 -9.68 -12.90 11.84
C ILE A 50 -9.56 -14.39 11.52
N VAL A 51 -10.16 -15.26 12.33
CA VAL A 51 -10.16 -16.71 12.11
C VAL A 51 -10.89 -17.07 10.82
N ASP A 52 -12.05 -16.45 10.57
CA ASP A 52 -12.82 -16.66 9.36
C ASP A 52 -12.09 -16.19 8.10
N ALA A 53 -11.45 -15.01 8.15
CA ALA A 53 -10.64 -14.52 7.06
C ALA A 53 -9.47 -15.47 6.75
N ARG A 54 -8.81 -16.02 7.78
CA ARG A 54 -7.72 -16.98 7.60
C ARG A 54 -8.20 -18.26 6.93
N ARG A 55 -9.38 -18.76 7.34
CA ARG A 55 -10.01 -19.94 6.73
C ARG A 55 -10.25 -19.70 5.23
N GLN A 56 -10.84 -18.56 4.87
CA GLN A 56 -11.12 -18.21 3.47
C GLN A 56 -9.85 -18.12 2.62
N ILE A 57 -8.77 -17.53 3.15
CA ILE A 57 -7.47 -17.45 2.44
C ILE A 57 -6.95 -18.86 2.15
N ASN A 58 -6.98 -19.75 3.14
CA ASN A 58 -6.51 -21.13 2.97
C ASN A 58 -7.35 -21.90 1.93
N GLU A 59 -8.68 -21.78 1.98
CA GLU A 59 -9.57 -22.42 1.00
C GLU A 59 -9.27 -21.96 -0.43
N GLN A 60 -8.99 -20.66 -0.62
CA GLN A 60 -8.60 -20.12 -1.93
C GLN A 60 -7.24 -20.64 -2.40
N LEU A 61 -6.27 -20.80 -1.49
CA LEU A 61 -4.96 -21.39 -1.80
C LEU A 61 -5.09 -22.86 -2.20
N ASP A 62 -5.87 -23.63 -1.45
CA ASP A 62 -6.14 -25.05 -1.74
C ASP A 62 -6.83 -25.21 -3.10
N GLN A 63 -7.82 -24.38 -3.40
CA GLN A 63 -8.50 -24.41 -4.70
C GLN A 63 -7.53 -24.11 -5.87
N ARG A 64 -6.63 -23.15 -5.70
CA ARG A 64 -5.61 -22.81 -6.71
C ARG A 64 -4.58 -23.93 -6.88
N GLN A 65 -4.17 -24.58 -5.79
CA GLN A 65 -3.30 -25.75 -5.84
C GLN A 65 -3.98 -26.89 -6.62
N GLN A 66 -5.20 -27.28 -6.24
CA GLN A 66 -5.94 -28.36 -6.90
C GLN A 66 -6.14 -28.11 -8.41
N ASN A 67 -6.41 -26.86 -8.79
CA ASN A 67 -6.52 -26.49 -10.20
C ASN A 67 -5.18 -26.62 -10.95
N THR A 68 -4.06 -26.26 -10.31
CA THR A 68 -2.72 -26.42 -10.89
C THR A 68 -2.35 -27.89 -11.05
N GLU A 69 -2.63 -28.71 -10.04
CA GLU A 69 -2.42 -30.17 -10.09
C GLU A 69 -3.29 -30.83 -11.17
N ARG A 70 -4.55 -30.39 -11.34
CA ARG A 70 -5.41 -30.90 -12.42
C ARG A 70 -4.81 -30.61 -13.78
N LYS A 71 -4.39 -29.37 -14.03
CA LYS A 71 -3.72 -28.98 -15.30
C LYS A 71 -2.46 -29.80 -15.54
N LEU A 72 -1.65 -30.05 -14.52
CA LEU A 72 -0.46 -30.88 -14.63
C LEU A 72 -0.81 -32.34 -14.97
N ARG A 73 -1.83 -32.92 -14.33
CA ARG A 73 -2.34 -34.26 -14.66
C ARG A 73 -2.87 -34.36 -16.10
N ASP A 74 -3.59 -33.34 -16.56
CA ASP A 74 -4.12 -33.28 -17.92
C ASP A 74 -2.99 -33.19 -18.96
N LEU A 75 -1.99 -32.34 -18.69
CA LEU A 75 -0.78 -32.23 -19.51
C LEU A 75 -0.03 -33.57 -19.56
N HIS A 76 0.21 -34.19 -18.40
CA HIS A 76 0.87 -35.50 -18.32
C HIS A 76 0.09 -36.58 -19.10
N SER A 77 -1.23 -36.62 -18.97
CA SER A 77 -2.08 -37.57 -19.72
C SER A 77 -1.98 -37.35 -21.23
N THR A 78 -1.98 -36.10 -21.66
CA THR A 78 -1.87 -35.72 -23.09
C THR A 78 -0.51 -36.12 -23.65
N LEU A 79 0.58 -35.78 -22.95
CA LEU A 79 1.93 -36.16 -23.33
C LEU A 79 2.11 -37.67 -23.38
N LYS A 80 1.62 -38.39 -22.36
CA LYS A 80 1.64 -39.86 -22.32
C LYS A 80 0.93 -40.48 -23.53
N LYS A 81 -0.29 -40.03 -23.83
CA LYS A 81 -1.06 -40.54 -25.00
C LYS A 81 -0.34 -40.25 -26.32
N SER A 82 0.27 -39.07 -26.44
CA SER A 82 1.06 -38.69 -27.61
C SER A 82 2.27 -39.64 -27.77
N LEU A 83 3.03 -39.86 -26.70
CA LEU A 83 4.18 -40.77 -26.70
C LEU A 83 3.79 -42.23 -26.96
N GLU A 84 2.68 -42.69 -26.41
CA GLU A 84 2.15 -44.04 -26.69
C GLU A 84 1.75 -44.19 -28.16
N PHE A 85 1.11 -43.17 -28.74
CA PHE A 85 0.77 -43.13 -30.17
C PHE A 85 2.03 -43.18 -31.04
N VAL A 86 3.02 -42.33 -30.74
CA VAL A 86 4.34 -42.29 -31.39
C VAL A 86 5.00 -43.67 -31.34
N THR A 87 5.06 -44.27 -30.15
CA THR A 87 5.67 -45.58 -29.94
C THR A 87 4.98 -46.66 -30.79
N LYS A 88 3.64 -46.68 -30.77
CA LYS A 88 2.85 -47.64 -31.56
C LYS A 88 3.07 -47.47 -33.06
N TYR A 89 3.09 -46.23 -33.54
CA TYR A 89 3.36 -45.91 -34.94
C TYR A 89 4.76 -46.36 -35.38
N CYS A 90 5.79 -46.12 -34.56
CA CYS A 90 7.16 -46.56 -34.83
C CYS A 90 7.26 -48.09 -34.90
N VAL A 91 6.61 -48.81 -33.98
CA VAL A 91 6.58 -50.30 -34.01
C VAL A 91 5.90 -50.81 -35.27
N GLN A 92 4.74 -50.24 -35.64
CA GLN A 92 4.01 -50.64 -36.84
C GLN A 92 4.81 -50.36 -38.12
N SER A 93 5.38 -49.16 -38.24
CA SER A 93 6.20 -48.77 -39.40
C SER A 93 7.45 -49.64 -39.52
N SER A 94 8.12 -49.96 -38.40
CA SER A 94 9.26 -50.89 -38.38
C SER A 94 8.86 -52.29 -38.87
N SER A 95 7.69 -52.80 -38.44
CA SER A 95 7.19 -54.11 -38.89
C SER A 95 6.89 -54.13 -40.38
N MET A 96 6.29 -53.07 -40.93
CA MET A 96 6.04 -52.93 -42.37
C MET A 96 7.36 -52.90 -43.15
N MET A 97 8.33 -52.08 -42.71
CA MET A 97 9.64 -51.98 -43.35
C MET A 97 10.39 -53.31 -43.37
N LYS A 98 10.34 -54.09 -42.28
CA LYS A 98 10.93 -55.44 -42.23
C LYS A 98 10.27 -56.43 -43.20
N GLY A 99 8.98 -56.23 -43.51
CA GLY A 99 8.24 -57.08 -44.45
C GLY A 99 8.65 -56.86 -45.92
N TYR A 100 9.25 -55.73 -46.26
CA TYR A 100 9.74 -55.46 -47.60
C TYR A 100 11.16 -56.05 -47.79
N ASN A 101 11.25 -57.32 -48.18
CA ASN A 101 12.53 -57.90 -48.61
C ASN A 101 12.85 -57.46 -50.06
N ILE A 102 13.20 -56.18 -50.22
CA ILE A 102 13.39 -55.52 -51.52
C ILE A 102 14.41 -56.27 -52.40
N LYS A 103 15.44 -56.88 -51.78
CA LYS A 103 16.47 -57.66 -52.49
C LYS A 103 15.92 -58.96 -53.09
N GLU A 104 14.95 -59.62 -52.46
CA GLU A 104 14.29 -60.80 -53.02
C GLU A 104 13.25 -60.42 -54.08
N ILE A 105 12.49 -59.35 -53.85
CA ILE A 105 11.47 -58.87 -54.80
C ILE A 105 12.13 -58.39 -56.11
N HIS A 106 13.30 -57.74 -56.02
CA HIS A 106 14.05 -57.30 -57.21
C HIS A 106 14.47 -58.46 -58.12
N LYS A 107 14.79 -59.63 -57.56
CA LYS A 107 15.15 -60.84 -58.33
C LYS A 107 13.97 -61.43 -59.10
N THR A 108 12.73 -61.16 -58.67
CA THR A 108 11.51 -61.77 -59.23
C THR A 108 10.69 -60.82 -60.10
N SER A 109 10.67 -59.51 -59.81
CA SER A 109 10.08 -58.48 -60.67
C SER A 109 10.71 -57.10 -60.39
N PRO A 110 11.50 -56.57 -61.34
CA PRO A 110 12.12 -55.25 -61.22
C PRO A 110 11.10 -54.12 -61.02
N GLU A 111 9.95 -54.18 -61.69
CA GLU A 111 8.90 -53.16 -61.60
C GLU A 111 8.26 -53.13 -60.21
N ARG A 112 7.97 -54.31 -59.63
CA ARG A 112 7.47 -54.40 -58.24
C ARG A 112 8.49 -53.91 -57.24
N SER A 113 9.78 -54.19 -57.47
CA SER A 113 10.84 -53.70 -56.58
C SER A 113 10.97 -52.18 -56.60
N PHE A 114 10.80 -51.54 -57.77
CA PHE A 114 10.79 -50.07 -57.88
C PHE A 114 9.60 -49.45 -57.15
N ILE A 115 8.39 -50.02 -57.30
CA ILE A 115 7.19 -49.55 -56.58
C ILE A 115 7.37 -49.68 -55.06
N MET A 116 7.92 -50.80 -54.59
CA MET A 116 8.17 -51.01 -53.15
C MET A 116 9.28 -50.10 -52.62
N TYR A 117 10.34 -49.88 -53.39
CA TYR A 117 11.40 -48.95 -53.04
C TYR A 117 10.86 -47.53 -52.86
N ARG A 118 9.99 -47.07 -53.77
CA ARG A 118 9.37 -45.75 -53.67
C ARG A 118 8.46 -45.63 -52.45
N LYS A 119 7.67 -46.66 -52.14
CA LYS A 119 6.87 -46.69 -50.89
C LYS A 119 7.72 -46.66 -49.62
N CYS A 120 8.88 -47.33 -49.62
CA CYS A 120 9.81 -47.26 -48.50
C CYS A 120 10.43 -45.87 -48.35
N LEU A 121 10.78 -45.20 -49.46
CA LEU A 121 11.25 -43.80 -49.44
C LEU A 121 10.18 -42.86 -48.86
N ASP A 122 8.95 -42.92 -49.37
CA ASP A 122 7.85 -42.08 -48.87
C ASP A 122 7.59 -42.30 -47.35
N GLN A 123 7.70 -43.56 -46.88
CA GLN A 123 7.60 -43.86 -45.45
C GLN A 123 8.80 -43.36 -44.63
N THR A 124 10.00 -43.34 -45.22
CA THR A 124 11.21 -42.86 -44.56
C THR A 124 11.16 -41.34 -44.40
N ASP A 125 10.74 -40.61 -45.43
CA ASP A 125 10.58 -39.15 -45.38
C ASP A 125 9.55 -38.72 -44.33
N TYR A 126 8.43 -39.47 -44.24
CA TYR A 126 7.41 -39.23 -43.22
C TYR A 126 7.94 -39.53 -41.80
N ALA A 127 8.70 -40.62 -41.63
CA ALA A 127 9.32 -40.95 -40.35
C ALA A 127 10.36 -39.91 -39.92
N ASP A 128 11.16 -39.38 -40.84
CA ASP A 128 12.17 -38.35 -40.56
C ASP A 128 11.54 -37.03 -40.10
N LEU A 129 10.48 -36.59 -40.76
CA LEU A 129 9.68 -35.43 -40.33
C LEU A 129 9.13 -35.65 -38.91
N PHE A 130 8.62 -36.85 -38.65
CA PHE A 130 8.05 -37.21 -37.36
C PHE A 130 9.10 -37.27 -36.22
N PHE A 131 10.27 -37.85 -36.47
CA PHE A 131 11.36 -37.93 -35.47
C PHE A 131 11.94 -36.56 -35.13
N ARG A 132 11.99 -35.62 -36.07
CA ARG A 132 12.41 -34.24 -35.80
C ARG A 132 11.51 -33.53 -34.79
N ASP A 133 10.23 -33.83 -34.79
CA ASP A 133 9.30 -33.24 -33.83
C ASP A 133 9.20 -34.03 -32.52
N ALA A 134 9.32 -35.36 -32.57
CA ALA A 134 9.25 -36.22 -31.38
C ALA A 134 10.50 -36.20 -30.48
N THR A 135 11.64 -35.67 -30.95
CA THR A 135 12.90 -35.62 -30.20
C THR A 135 13.10 -34.34 -29.37
N LYS A 136 12.13 -33.42 -29.39
CA LYS A 136 12.15 -32.24 -28.53
C LYS A 136 11.82 -32.69 -27.10
N ASN A 137 12.82 -32.66 -26.22
CA ASN A 137 12.59 -32.82 -24.79
C ASN A 137 11.79 -31.61 -24.30
N GLU A 138 10.59 -31.85 -23.76
CA GLU A 138 9.83 -30.83 -23.06
C GLU A 138 10.27 -30.77 -21.60
N ASP A 139 10.95 -29.69 -21.21
CA ASP A 139 11.25 -29.41 -19.81
C ASP A 139 10.00 -28.83 -19.14
N ILE A 140 9.42 -29.59 -18.20
CA ILE A 140 8.29 -29.13 -17.40
C ILE A 140 8.83 -28.50 -16.11
N ALA A 141 8.69 -27.18 -16.00
CA ALA A 141 9.07 -26.43 -14.80
C ALA A 141 7.83 -25.81 -14.13
N PHE A 142 7.77 -25.89 -12.80
CA PHE A 142 6.80 -25.14 -12.01
C PHE A 142 7.40 -23.80 -11.59
N HIS A 143 6.70 -22.72 -11.89
CA HIS A 143 7.04 -21.39 -11.42
C HIS A 143 5.90 -20.87 -10.54
N LEU A 144 6.23 -20.47 -9.32
CA LEU A 144 5.27 -19.83 -8.43
C LEU A 144 4.78 -18.53 -9.08
N ASN A 145 3.48 -18.26 -8.98
CA ASN A 145 2.91 -17.02 -9.47
C ASN A 145 3.53 -15.83 -8.71
N THR A 146 4.12 -14.89 -9.45
CA THR A 146 4.88 -13.76 -8.89
C THR A 146 4.03 -12.80 -8.08
N ASP A 147 2.73 -12.67 -8.37
CA ASP A 147 1.82 -11.83 -7.59
C ASP A 147 1.48 -12.48 -6.26
N LEU A 148 1.29 -13.80 -6.24
CA LEU A 148 1.12 -14.57 -5.01
C LEU A 148 2.37 -14.49 -4.14
N GLU A 149 3.55 -14.63 -4.74
CA GLU A 149 4.82 -14.50 -4.03
C GLU A 149 5.01 -13.10 -3.43
N LYS A 150 4.73 -12.04 -4.21
CA LYS A 150 4.78 -10.66 -3.71
C LYS A 150 3.83 -10.44 -2.56
N PHE A 151 2.57 -10.89 -2.69
CA PHE A 151 1.55 -10.77 -1.65
C PHE A 151 2.01 -11.40 -0.33
N LEU A 152 2.55 -12.63 -0.39
CA LEU A 152 3.03 -13.35 0.80
C LEU A 152 4.26 -12.68 1.43
N ARG A 153 5.12 -12.03 0.63
CA ARG A 153 6.31 -11.31 1.12
C ARG A 153 6.02 -9.90 1.64
N SER A 154 5.01 -9.23 1.11
CA SER A 154 4.73 -7.82 1.42
C SER A 154 3.83 -7.61 2.63
N SER A 155 3.11 -8.62 3.10
CA SER A 155 2.17 -8.49 4.22
C SER A 155 2.87 -8.75 5.55
N THR A 156 3.18 -7.69 6.31
CA THR A 156 3.60 -7.82 7.71
C THR A 156 2.42 -8.04 8.65
N ASP A 157 1.26 -7.51 8.27
CA ASP A 157 0.05 -7.52 9.07
C ASP A 157 -1.03 -8.36 8.38
N PHE A 158 -1.92 -8.97 9.19
CA PHE A 158 -3.02 -9.79 8.70
C PHE A 158 -4.23 -8.94 8.25
N GLY A 159 -4.39 -7.76 8.84
CA GLY A 159 -5.47 -6.83 8.56
C GLY A 159 -5.31 -5.53 9.35
N LEU A 160 -6.20 -4.57 9.09
CA LEU A 160 -6.24 -3.30 9.80
C LEU A 160 -7.31 -3.35 10.89
N ILE A 161 -6.92 -3.16 12.15
CA ILE A 161 -7.87 -2.94 13.23
C ILE A 161 -8.23 -1.45 13.23
N ALA A 162 -9.35 -1.11 12.61
CA ALA A 162 -9.91 0.24 12.69
C ALA A 162 -10.76 0.33 13.96
N SER A 163 -10.22 0.97 15.00
CA SER A 163 -11.06 1.45 16.10
C SER A 163 -11.76 2.72 15.65
N GLN A 164 -13.09 2.77 15.71
CA GLN A 164 -13.74 4.07 15.82
C GLN A 164 -13.36 4.61 17.20
N GLU A 165 -12.44 5.57 17.25
CA GLU A 165 -12.10 6.25 18.48
C GLU A 165 -13.34 6.89 19.11
N THR A 166 -13.94 6.20 20.08
CA THR A 166 -14.73 6.81 21.16
C THR A 166 -14.68 5.92 22.40
N VAL A 167 -13.46 5.61 22.85
CA VAL A 167 -13.17 5.59 24.29
C VAL A 167 -11.93 6.44 24.51
N SER A 168 -11.97 7.69 24.01
CA SER A 168 -11.19 8.74 24.65
C SER A 168 -11.72 8.81 26.07
N HIS A 169 -10.89 8.45 27.04
CA HIS A 169 -11.05 8.86 28.41
C HIS A 169 -11.50 10.35 28.41
N TYR A 170 -12.61 10.64 29.09
CA TYR A 170 -13.25 11.96 29.23
C TYR A 170 -14.07 12.45 28.03
N LEU A 171 -15.39 12.30 28.16
CA LEU A 171 -16.45 13.23 27.72
C LEU A 171 -15.90 14.48 27.02
N SER A 172 -15.89 14.49 25.69
CA SER A 172 -15.56 15.68 24.91
C SER A 172 -16.72 15.98 23.98
N ASP A 173 -17.55 16.91 24.44
CA ASP A 173 -18.55 17.65 23.70
C ASP A 173 -18.07 17.98 22.27
N PRO A 174 -18.85 17.73 21.20
CA PRO A 174 -18.51 18.16 19.85
C PRO A 174 -18.35 19.69 19.69
N ASN A 175 -18.76 20.49 20.68
CA ASN A 175 -18.46 21.93 20.78
C ASN A 175 -17.21 22.26 21.61
N LYS A 176 -16.45 21.26 22.07
CA LYS A 176 -15.23 21.49 22.84
C LYS A 176 -14.20 22.14 21.92
N VAL A 177 -14.11 23.46 22.04
CA VAL A 177 -13.01 24.26 21.52
C VAL A 177 -11.73 23.67 22.09
N VAL A 178 -10.97 22.97 21.25
CA VAL A 178 -9.63 22.51 21.61
C VAL A 178 -8.79 23.77 21.73
N SER A 179 -8.48 24.17 22.96
CA SER A 179 -7.56 25.26 23.18
C SER A 179 -6.16 24.79 22.80
N ILE A 180 -5.63 25.35 21.73
CA ILE A 180 -4.23 25.20 21.37
C ILE A 180 -3.44 26.03 22.39
N MET A 181 -2.77 25.35 23.32
CA MET A 181 -1.84 25.99 24.24
C MET A 181 -0.43 25.87 23.68
N GLU A 182 0.25 27.01 23.51
CA GLU A 182 1.67 27.04 23.22
C GLU A 182 2.42 26.40 24.39
N LYS A 183 3.15 25.31 24.11
CA LYS A 183 3.92 24.59 25.14
C LYS A 183 5.36 25.09 25.21
N SER A 184 5.96 25.37 24.07
CA SER A 184 7.35 25.80 23.95
C SER A 184 7.64 26.35 22.55
N GLN A 185 8.62 27.24 22.48
CA GLN A 185 9.15 27.81 21.24
C GLN A 185 10.59 27.30 21.02
N TYR A 186 10.90 26.89 19.79
CA TYR A 186 12.23 26.44 19.39
C TYR A 186 12.69 27.24 18.18
N ASP A 187 13.96 27.65 18.18
CA ASP A 187 14.55 28.31 17.03
C ASP A 187 14.95 27.27 15.98
N ALA A 188 14.33 27.34 14.80
CA ALA A 188 14.65 26.50 13.65
C ALA A 188 15.77 27.09 12.78
N ARG A 189 16.31 28.27 13.14
CA ARG A 189 17.38 28.93 12.40
C ARG A 189 18.71 28.23 12.59
N ILE A 190 19.50 28.22 11.53
CA ILE A 190 20.91 27.81 11.54
C ILE A 190 21.80 28.95 11.04
N THR A 191 23.10 28.83 11.28
CA THR A 191 24.10 29.85 10.93
C THR A 191 24.21 30.12 9.43
N THR A 192 23.78 29.19 8.58
CA THR A 192 23.81 29.30 7.12
C THR A 192 22.52 29.86 6.53
N ASP A 193 21.48 30.10 7.34
CA ASP A 193 20.24 30.69 6.87
C ASP A 193 20.45 32.14 6.46
N LYS A 194 19.86 32.51 5.31
CA LYS A 194 19.90 33.87 4.78
C LYS A 194 18.77 34.73 5.34
N TYR A 195 17.66 34.10 5.70
CA TYR A 195 16.43 34.77 6.11
C TYR A 195 15.90 34.22 7.43
N VAL A 196 14.88 34.87 8.00
CA VAL A 196 14.13 34.31 9.13
C VAL A 196 13.37 33.09 8.61
N SER A 197 13.46 31.98 9.35
CA SER A 197 12.81 30.73 8.96
C SER A 197 11.31 30.94 8.76
N TYR A 198 10.79 30.53 7.61
CA TYR A 198 9.37 30.60 7.28
C TYR A 198 8.85 29.17 7.10
N ILE A 199 8.32 28.59 8.16
CA ILE A 199 7.94 27.17 8.16
C ILE A 199 6.59 26.99 7.45
N THR A 200 6.61 26.29 6.32
CA THR A 200 5.44 26.10 5.45
C THR A 200 4.87 24.68 5.51
N GLY A 201 5.67 23.72 5.98
CA GLY A 201 5.27 22.32 6.12
C GLY A 201 6.07 21.60 7.20
N ILE A 202 5.46 20.58 7.79
CA ILE A 202 6.07 19.74 8.81
C ILE A 202 5.69 18.27 8.59
N CYS A 203 6.66 17.37 8.80
CA CYS A 203 6.47 15.92 8.77
C CYS A 203 7.26 15.27 9.90
N LYS A 204 6.87 14.06 10.27
CA LYS A 204 7.56 13.26 11.30
C LYS A 204 7.98 11.92 10.70
N SER A 205 9.24 11.54 10.88
CA SER A 205 9.76 10.22 10.48
C SER A 205 9.39 9.12 11.47
N SER A 206 9.63 7.86 11.11
CA SER A 206 9.39 6.69 11.97
C SER A 206 10.22 6.74 13.24
N ASN A 207 11.40 7.36 13.17
CA ASN A 207 12.30 7.51 14.31
C ASN A 207 11.88 8.68 15.21
N GLY A 208 10.82 9.41 14.86
CA GLY A 208 10.32 10.55 15.60
C GLY A 208 11.09 11.84 15.36
N ASP A 209 12.00 11.85 14.40
CA ASP A 209 12.65 13.07 13.92
C ASP A 209 11.65 13.91 13.12
N LEU A 210 11.84 15.23 13.13
CA LEU A 210 10.97 16.18 12.45
C LEU A 210 11.64 16.70 11.19
N LEU A 211 10.88 16.78 10.11
CA LEU A 211 11.26 17.48 8.90
C LEU A 211 10.43 18.74 8.81
N ILE A 212 11.07 19.88 8.59
CA ILE A 212 10.39 21.16 8.38
C ILE A 212 10.80 21.74 7.03
N ALA A 213 9.82 22.21 6.27
CA ALA A 213 10.02 22.99 5.07
C ALA A 213 10.20 24.46 5.44
N ASP A 214 11.38 25.01 5.15
CA ASP A 214 11.69 26.42 5.35
C ASP A 214 11.59 27.16 4.02
N GLY A 215 10.44 27.77 3.80
CA GLY A 215 10.07 28.50 2.60
C GLY A 215 11.00 29.68 2.31
N ALA A 216 11.49 30.37 3.33
CA ALA A 216 12.35 31.55 3.14
C ALA A 216 13.79 31.15 2.79
N ASN A 217 14.28 30.05 3.34
CA ASN A 217 15.64 29.55 3.09
C ASN A 217 15.70 28.49 1.98
N ASN A 218 14.58 28.23 1.29
CA ASN A 218 14.46 27.27 0.19
C ASN A 218 15.00 25.87 0.54
N CYS A 219 14.77 25.39 1.76
CA CYS A 219 15.36 24.14 2.22
C CYS A 219 14.39 23.29 3.06
N VAL A 220 14.73 22.02 3.23
CA VAL A 220 14.12 21.15 4.24
C VAL A 220 15.16 20.86 5.29
N LYS A 221 14.78 21.03 6.56
CA LYS A 221 15.64 20.77 7.73
C LYS A 221 15.14 19.53 8.45
N LEU A 222 16.06 18.65 8.83
CA LEU A 222 15.81 17.48 9.68
C LEU A 222 16.25 17.82 11.10
N LEU A 223 15.37 17.61 12.06
CA LEU A 223 15.59 17.87 13.47
C LEU A 223 15.36 16.59 14.27
N ASN A 224 16.18 16.34 15.28
CA ASN A 224 15.96 15.21 16.18
C ASN A 224 14.78 15.48 17.14
N ARG A 225 14.47 14.50 18.00
CA ARG A 225 13.41 14.63 19.03
C ARG A 225 13.64 15.74 20.06
N ALA A 226 14.86 16.24 20.17
CA ALA A 226 15.22 17.39 21.00
C ALA A 226 15.19 18.71 20.21
N TYR A 227 14.60 18.71 19.00
CA TYR A 227 14.51 19.86 18.10
C TYR A 227 15.88 20.44 17.72
N THR A 228 16.94 19.63 17.78
CA THR A 228 18.27 20.01 17.32
C THR A 228 18.42 19.64 15.86
N MET A 229 18.96 20.55 15.06
CA MET A 229 19.21 20.33 13.64
C MET A 229 20.21 19.18 13.43
N ILE A 230 19.86 18.22 12.58
CA ILE A 230 20.70 17.09 12.15
C ILE A 230 21.28 17.34 10.76
N GLU A 231 20.42 17.60 9.77
CA GLU A 231 20.82 17.84 8.38
C GLU A 231 19.87 18.82 7.67
N GLN A 232 20.36 19.45 6.60
CA GLN A 232 19.54 20.25 5.69
C GLN A 232 19.72 19.81 4.23
N ILE A 233 18.65 19.91 3.45
CA ILE A 233 18.68 19.76 2.00
C ILE A 233 18.19 21.05 1.35
N GLN A 234 19.02 21.60 0.46
CA GLN A 234 18.66 22.74 -0.38
C GLN A 234 17.70 22.29 -1.49
N LEU A 235 16.61 23.04 -1.68
CA LEU A 235 15.64 22.90 -2.77
C LEU A 235 15.84 24.02 -3.79
N PRO A 236 15.38 23.84 -5.04
CA PRO A 236 15.56 24.85 -6.09
C PRO A 236 14.83 26.16 -5.80
N THR A 237 13.70 26.09 -5.09
CA THR A 237 12.93 27.26 -4.65
C THR A 237 12.16 26.94 -3.36
N SER A 238 11.29 27.85 -2.96
CA SER A 238 10.49 27.82 -1.74
C SER A 238 9.63 26.55 -1.65
N PRO A 239 9.84 25.69 -0.63
CA PRO A 239 8.90 24.63 -0.32
C PRO A 239 7.61 25.23 0.26
N MET A 240 6.46 24.71 -0.17
CA MET A 240 5.13 25.23 0.20
C MET A 240 4.38 24.32 1.18
N SER A 241 4.59 23.01 1.12
CA SER A 241 3.94 22.03 1.99
C SER A 241 4.70 20.72 1.97
N MET A 242 4.46 19.89 2.98
CA MET A 242 5.02 18.53 3.09
C MET A 242 3.95 17.54 3.49
N CYS A 243 4.09 16.29 3.06
CA CYS A 243 3.31 15.17 3.61
C CYS A 243 4.14 13.88 3.66
N ASN A 244 3.80 13.00 4.60
CA ASN A 244 4.40 11.66 4.69
C ASN A 244 3.83 10.75 3.60
N MET A 245 4.71 10.08 2.85
CA MET A 245 4.37 8.99 1.92
C MET A 245 4.40 7.64 2.62
N SER A 246 5.42 7.46 3.45
CA SER A 246 5.69 6.27 4.24
C SER A 246 6.41 6.71 5.52
N PRO A 247 6.71 5.79 6.45
CA PRO A 247 7.35 6.19 7.72
C PRO A 247 8.68 6.93 7.55
N ASN A 248 9.38 6.76 6.42
CA ASN A 248 10.68 7.39 6.16
C ASN A 248 10.76 8.13 4.83
N GLU A 249 9.64 8.31 4.12
CA GLU A 249 9.62 9.03 2.85
C GLU A 249 8.57 10.12 2.90
N MET A 250 8.91 11.27 2.33
CA MET A 250 8.10 12.47 2.36
C MET A 250 8.04 13.10 0.97
N ALA A 251 6.88 13.66 0.64
CA ALA A 251 6.73 14.51 -0.52
C ALA A 251 6.79 15.97 -0.07
N VAL A 252 7.39 16.83 -0.89
CA VAL A 252 7.53 18.27 -0.65
C VAL A 252 7.10 19.01 -1.90
N SER A 253 6.07 19.86 -1.81
CA SER A 253 5.71 20.75 -2.90
C SER A 253 6.67 21.92 -2.93
N VAL A 254 7.16 22.24 -4.12
CA VAL A 254 8.14 23.31 -4.34
C VAL A 254 7.65 24.13 -5.51
N CYS A 255 7.34 25.39 -5.26
CA CYS A 255 6.88 26.28 -6.32
C CYS A 255 7.46 27.69 -6.25
N ASN A 256 7.55 28.35 -7.39
CA ASN A 256 7.73 29.80 -7.48
C ASN A 256 6.78 30.39 -8.52
N ASP A 257 6.73 31.72 -8.58
CA ASP A 257 5.81 32.41 -9.48
C ASP A 257 6.13 32.19 -10.96
N ASP A 258 7.38 31.82 -11.30
CA ASP A 258 7.94 32.03 -12.63
C ASP A 258 8.32 30.76 -13.42
N SER A 259 8.49 29.57 -12.82
CA SER A 259 8.91 28.40 -13.62
C SER A 259 8.93 27.04 -12.91
N VAL A 260 9.16 27.00 -11.60
CA VAL A 260 9.34 25.74 -10.87
C VAL A 260 8.03 25.35 -10.22
N ASN A 261 7.53 24.18 -10.58
CA ASN A 261 6.33 23.58 -10.02
C ASN A 261 6.61 22.09 -9.87
N GLU A 262 7.34 21.74 -8.82
CA GLU A 262 7.85 20.40 -8.63
C GLU A 262 7.32 19.79 -7.32
N ILE A 263 7.24 18.47 -7.30
CA ILE A 263 7.13 17.70 -6.05
C ILE A 263 8.41 16.93 -5.89
N HIS A 264 9.17 17.22 -4.84
CA HIS A 264 10.38 16.49 -4.49
C HIS A 264 10.04 15.38 -3.50
N PHE A 265 10.59 14.20 -3.74
CA PHE A 265 10.50 13.08 -2.83
C PHE A 265 11.80 12.92 -2.05
N LEU A 266 11.69 12.93 -0.73
CA LEU A 266 12.80 12.82 0.20
C LEU A 266 12.69 11.50 0.98
N ARG A 267 13.83 10.88 1.30
CA ARG A 267 13.91 9.76 2.25
C ARG A 267 14.80 10.12 3.42
N VAL A 268 14.42 9.70 4.61
CA VAL A 268 15.27 9.73 5.80
C VAL A 268 15.81 8.33 6.09
N LYS A 269 17.13 8.17 6.12
CA LYS A 269 17.78 6.90 6.44
C LYS A 269 19.00 7.14 7.33
N LYS A 270 18.99 6.55 8.53
CA LYS A 270 20.09 6.65 9.51
C LYS A 270 20.49 8.11 9.82
N GLY A 271 19.49 8.97 10.04
CA GLY A 271 19.71 10.38 10.34
C GLY A 271 20.21 11.21 9.14
N ARG A 272 20.13 10.66 7.92
CA ARG A 272 20.43 11.39 6.69
C ARG A 272 19.22 11.54 5.79
N MET A 273 19.11 12.67 5.11
CA MET A 273 18.13 12.93 4.07
C MET A 273 18.73 12.68 2.68
N GLU A 274 17.94 12.08 1.79
CA GLU A 274 18.30 11.91 0.38
C GLU A 274 17.13 12.35 -0.52
N LYS A 275 17.43 12.99 -1.65
CA LYS A 275 16.44 13.23 -2.72
C LYS A 275 16.31 11.96 -3.55
N ILE A 276 15.13 11.36 -3.58
CA ILE A 276 14.88 10.10 -4.27
C ILE A 276 14.45 10.35 -5.72
N ASN A 277 13.50 11.27 -5.91
CA ASN A 277 12.85 11.50 -7.20
C ASN A 277 12.17 12.89 -7.21
N ARG A 278 11.72 13.33 -8.37
CA ARG A 278 10.93 14.55 -8.55
C ARG A 278 9.82 14.37 -9.57
N LEU A 279 8.72 15.10 -9.40
CA LEU A 279 7.64 15.23 -10.38
C LEU A 279 7.56 16.67 -10.84
N GLN A 280 7.58 16.89 -12.14
CA GLN A 280 7.28 18.20 -12.73
C GLN A 280 5.77 18.31 -12.97
N LEU A 281 5.17 19.39 -12.47
CA LEU A 281 3.77 19.72 -12.71
C LEU A 281 3.67 20.90 -13.68
N ASN A 282 2.54 20.98 -14.37
CA ASN A 282 2.19 22.06 -15.29
C ASN A 282 1.33 23.15 -14.61
N HIS A 283 1.16 23.08 -13.29
CA HIS A 283 0.40 24.04 -12.49
C HIS A 283 1.11 24.24 -11.15
N ARG A 284 0.75 25.31 -10.43
CA ARG A 284 1.31 25.58 -9.09
C ARG A 284 0.93 24.52 -8.07
N CYS A 285 1.87 24.12 -7.22
CA CYS A 285 1.68 23.16 -6.14
C CYS A 285 1.87 23.83 -4.77
N TYR A 286 0.77 24.13 -4.10
CA TYR A 286 0.78 24.71 -2.76
C TYR A 286 0.68 23.60 -1.71
N GLY A 287 -0.52 23.08 -1.47
CA GLY A 287 -0.77 21.99 -0.53
C GLY A 287 -0.59 20.62 -1.18
N ILE A 288 -0.12 19.65 -0.40
CA ILE A 288 0.01 18.26 -0.82
C ILE A 288 -0.49 17.31 0.27
N ALA A 289 -1.12 16.23 -0.14
CA ALA A 289 -1.58 15.15 0.74
C ALA A 289 -1.53 13.81 0.01
N ILE A 290 -1.41 12.71 0.75
CA ILE A 290 -1.45 11.36 0.19
C ILE A 290 -2.59 10.59 0.83
N HIS A 291 -3.37 9.91 0.00
CA HIS A 291 -4.46 9.07 0.48
C HIS A 291 -4.59 7.83 -0.41
N LYS A 292 -4.56 6.64 0.20
CA LYS A 292 -4.69 5.34 -0.49
C LYS A 292 -3.74 5.17 -1.69
N GLY A 293 -2.53 5.69 -1.57
CA GLY A 293 -1.50 5.59 -2.62
C GLY A 293 -1.64 6.61 -3.75
N ASP A 294 -2.60 7.54 -3.67
CA ASP A 294 -2.73 8.66 -4.60
C ASP A 294 -2.23 9.96 -3.96
N LEU A 295 -1.67 10.82 -4.81
CA LEU A 295 -1.14 12.12 -4.46
C LEU A 295 -2.15 13.21 -4.80
N PHE A 296 -2.55 14.00 -3.82
CA PHE A 296 -3.48 15.11 -3.96
C PHE A 296 -2.68 16.40 -3.87
N VAL A 297 -2.84 17.26 -4.88
CA VAL A 297 -2.07 18.49 -5.00
C VAL A 297 -3.03 19.65 -5.20
N THR A 298 -2.91 20.69 -4.39
CA THR A 298 -3.70 21.91 -4.55
C THR A 298 -2.90 22.96 -5.30
N SER A 299 -3.60 23.71 -6.13
CA SER A 299 -3.15 24.98 -6.69
C SER A 299 -3.95 26.13 -6.05
N GLY A 300 -3.79 27.35 -6.57
CA GLY A 300 -4.57 28.49 -6.08
C GLY A 300 -6.07 28.38 -6.40
N THR A 301 -6.43 27.58 -7.41
CA THR A 301 -7.81 27.50 -7.92
C THR A 301 -8.32 26.07 -8.07
N ALA A 302 -7.49 25.04 -7.93
CA ALA A 302 -7.90 23.67 -8.23
C ALA A 302 -7.26 22.63 -7.32
N VAL A 303 -7.88 21.46 -7.28
CA VAL A 303 -7.38 20.25 -6.60
C VAL A 303 -7.24 19.15 -7.63
N TYR A 304 -6.05 18.60 -7.70
CA TYR A 304 -5.70 17.56 -8.65
C TYR A 304 -5.35 16.27 -7.91
N GLN A 305 -5.74 15.15 -8.48
CA GLN A 305 -5.30 13.82 -8.06
C GLN A 305 -4.29 13.31 -9.08
N TYR A 306 -3.17 12.81 -8.57
CA TYR A 306 -2.05 12.24 -9.30
C TYR A 306 -1.76 10.82 -8.81
N THR A 307 -1.27 9.98 -9.69
CA THR A 307 -0.56 8.77 -9.29
C THR A 307 0.80 9.16 -8.68
N MET A 308 1.41 8.28 -7.88
CA MET A 308 2.76 8.51 -7.35
C MET A 308 3.84 8.64 -8.45
N THR A 309 3.54 8.18 -9.67
CA THR A 309 4.41 8.33 -10.85
C THR A 309 4.21 9.67 -11.57
N GLY A 310 3.31 10.53 -11.10
CA GLY A 310 3.07 11.87 -11.65
C GLY A 310 2.05 11.93 -12.79
N ARG A 311 1.32 10.86 -13.07
CA ARG A 311 0.22 10.92 -14.03
C ARG A 311 -1.01 11.56 -13.35
N GLN A 312 -1.49 12.66 -13.90
CA GLN A 312 -2.76 13.24 -13.43
C GLN A 312 -3.90 12.26 -13.70
N VAL A 313 -4.63 11.90 -12.65
CA VAL A 313 -5.79 11.00 -12.71
C VAL A 313 -7.05 11.81 -13.02
N LYS A 314 -7.29 12.88 -12.25
CA LYS A 314 -8.44 13.78 -12.43
C LYS A 314 -8.26 15.10 -11.70
N THR A 315 -9.02 16.10 -12.12
CA THR A 315 -9.25 17.34 -11.38
C THR A 315 -10.50 17.15 -10.52
N LEU A 316 -10.35 17.21 -9.21
CA LEU A 316 -11.44 17.00 -8.25
C LEU A 316 -12.30 18.25 -8.09
N TYR A 317 -11.65 19.41 -8.13
CA TYR A 317 -12.28 20.70 -7.97
C TYR A 317 -11.49 21.73 -8.77
N GLU A 318 -12.19 22.69 -9.38
CA GLU A 318 -11.58 23.83 -10.05
C GLU A 318 -12.52 25.04 -9.96
N ASP A 319 -12.04 26.09 -9.30
CA ASP A 319 -12.67 27.38 -9.26
C ASP A 319 -12.37 28.14 -10.55
N LYS A 320 -13.37 28.19 -11.43
CA LYS A 320 -13.30 28.92 -12.71
C LYS A 320 -13.50 30.42 -12.56
N SER A 321 -13.86 30.91 -11.36
CA SER A 321 -14.09 32.34 -11.12
C SER A 321 -12.80 33.17 -11.12
N LYS A 322 -11.63 32.52 -11.24
CA LYS A 322 -10.28 33.13 -11.16
C LYS A 322 -9.96 33.77 -9.81
N CYS A 323 -10.81 33.57 -8.80
CA CYS A 323 -10.54 34.00 -7.43
C CYS A 323 -9.57 33.02 -6.74
N ARG A 324 -8.44 33.53 -6.22
CA ARG A 324 -7.33 32.72 -5.66
C ARG A 324 -7.61 32.07 -4.29
N TYR A 325 -8.87 31.88 -3.89
CA TYR A 325 -9.23 31.55 -2.50
C TYR A 325 -9.42 30.06 -2.20
N ALA A 326 -9.48 29.20 -3.23
CA ALA A 326 -9.72 27.76 -3.04
C ALA A 326 -8.57 27.04 -2.28
N GLY A 327 -7.34 27.54 -2.39
CA GLY A 327 -6.16 26.95 -1.73
C GLY A 327 -6.25 26.94 -0.20
N ASN A 328 -6.91 27.92 0.41
CA ASN A 328 -7.01 28.04 1.87
C ASN A 328 -8.02 27.07 2.49
N VAL A 329 -9.08 26.71 1.76
CA VAL A 329 -10.14 25.82 2.26
C VAL A 329 -9.62 24.39 2.44
N LEU A 330 -8.68 23.94 1.58
CA LEU A 330 -8.03 22.64 1.75
C LEU A 330 -6.81 22.63 2.66
N TYR A 331 -6.17 23.78 2.93
CA TYR A 331 -5.20 23.85 4.04
C TYR A 331 -5.87 23.34 5.33
N LEU A 332 -7.14 23.71 5.55
CA LEU A 332 -7.97 23.27 6.66
C LEU A 332 -8.46 21.81 6.55
N VAL A 333 -8.86 21.32 5.37
CA VAL A 333 -9.35 19.93 5.21
C VAL A 333 -8.19 18.92 5.29
N CYS A 334 -7.03 19.23 4.70
CA CYS A 334 -5.84 18.41 4.86
C CYS A 334 -5.34 18.42 6.31
N PHE A 335 -5.36 19.57 7.02
CA PHE A 335 -5.09 19.60 8.46
C PHE A 335 -6.10 18.78 9.28
N ALA A 336 -7.39 18.87 8.97
CA ALA A 336 -8.44 18.14 9.70
C ALA A 336 -8.33 16.62 9.52
N THR A 337 -7.85 16.16 8.36
CA THR A 337 -7.56 14.72 8.14
C THR A 337 -6.25 14.31 8.82
N TYR A 338 -5.30 15.23 8.97
CA TYR A 338 -4.00 15.02 9.64
C TYR A 338 -4.13 14.93 11.17
N ILE A 339 -5.07 15.68 11.77
CA ILE A 339 -5.37 15.57 13.21
C ILE A 339 -6.02 14.22 13.54
N LYS A 340 -6.83 13.65 12.64
CA LYS A 340 -7.42 12.31 12.82
C LYS A 340 -6.43 11.14 12.67
N SER A 341 -5.21 11.39 12.21
CA SER A 341 -4.15 10.37 12.06
C SER A 341 -3.06 10.49 13.13
N PHE A 342 -3.26 11.35 14.12
CA PHE A 342 -2.45 11.46 15.33
C PHE A 342 -3.30 11.17 16.57
N HIS A 343 -3.79 9.94 16.67
CA HIS A 343 -4.05 9.27 17.94
C HIS A 343 -3.84 7.77 17.79
#